data_AF-A0A7J2NL71-F1
#
_entry.id   AF-A0A7J2NL71-F1
#
_cell.length_a   1.000
_cell.length_b   1.000
_cell.length_c   1.000
_cell.angle_alpha   90.00
_cell.angle_beta   90.00
_cell.angle_gamma   90.00
#
_symmetry.space_group_name_H-M   'P 1'
#
loop_
_entity.id
_entity.type
_entity.pdbx_description
1 polymer ?
#
loop_
_entity_poly.entity_id
_entity_poly.type
_entity_poly.pdbx_seq_one_letter_code
_entity_poly.pdbx_strand_id
1 'polypeptide(L)'
;MASWTEWKLSDITWGIILPLIVAFLIIIFPLELSKILLDVDPGGTLNAILTDGLGEAILTIGVPLFAGLIWNKWAGGGAGFLCGSIYALYVNDVYAASQMFQSNMMIGDISNLGFVVSAMLIGFIAGSLNRGSFSFRRMLIAALVAGMIAGLFQLWTGLLSPIGMITDIPYSAFLILLPRLIYGIIIPIFVTVFGWFDITPKQRT
;
A
#
# COMPACT_ATOMS: atom_id res chain seq x y z
N MET A 1 9.73 31.30 8.46
CA MET A 1 8.84 30.24 9.02
C MET A 1 7.45 30.84 9.05
N ALA A 2 6.40 30.11 8.66
CA ALA A 2 5.04 30.65 8.71
C ALA A 2 4.61 30.84 10.18
N SER A 3 3.95 31.96 10.49
CA SER A 3 3.37 32.20 11.83
C SER A 3 2.06 31.42 11.98
N TRP A 4 1.75 30.95 13.19
CA TRP A 4 0.53 30.19 13.48
C TRP A 4 -0.78 30.97 13.26
N THR A 5 -0.69 32.28 13.05
CA THR A 5 -1.82 33.18 12.75
C THR A 5 -2.03 33.42 11.26
N GLU A 6 -1.11 33.00 10.39
CA GLU A 6 -1.12 33.31 8.96
C GLU A 6 -1.80 32.21 8.14
N TRP A 7 -3.05 31.90 8.44
CA TRP A 7 -3.82 30.89 7.70
C TRP A 7 -4.33 31.48 6.40
N LYS A 8 -4.00 30.83 5.28
CA LYS A 8 -4.57 31.14 3.96
C LYS A 8 -5.75 30.22 3.69
N LEU A 9 -6.66 30.67 2.82
CA LEU A 9 -7.74 29.81 2.30
C LEU A 9 -7.17 28.53 1.68
N SER A 10 -5.99 28.61 1.04
CA SER A 10 -5.26 27.46 0.51
C SER A 10 -4.96 26.42 1.58
N ASP A 11 -4.59 26.84 2.78
CA ASP A 11 -4.21 25.94 3.88
C ASP A 11 -5.44 25.16 4.38
N ILE A 12 -6.61 25.81 4.39
CA ILE A 12 -7.89 25.16 4.68
C ILE A 12 -8.27 24.17 3.57
N THR A 13 -8.13 24.55 2.30
CA THR A 13 -8.48 23.65 1.18
C THR A 13 -7.59 22.41 1.13
N TRP A 14 -6.28 22.58 1.30
CA TRP A 14 -5.31 21.47 1.24
C TRP A 14 -5.25 20.66 2.53
N GLY A 15 -5.47 21.29 3.69
CA GLY A 15 -5.39 20.64 5.00
C GLY A 15 -6.68 19.98 5.48
N ILE A 16 -7.86 20.42 4.99
CA ILE A 16 -9.16 19.93 5.48
C ILE A 16 -10.04 19.43 4.33
N ILE A 17 -10.36 20.29 3.37
CA ILE A 17 -11.37 19.98 2.35
C ILE A 17 -10.92 18.81 1.47
N LEU A 18 -9.70 18.87 0.92
CA LEU A 18 -9.19 17.84 0.05
C LEU A 18 -9.00 16.49 0.79
N PRO A 19 -8.40 16.43 2.00
CA PRO A 19 -8.35 15.18 2.78
C PRO A 19 -9.72 14.59 3.07
N LEU A 20 -10.74 15.40 3.37
CA LEU A 20 -12.10 14.91 3.57
C LEU A 20 -12.70 14.31 2.29
N ILE A 21 -12.55 14.98 1.15
CA ILE A 21 -13.00 14.45 -0.15
C ILE A 21 -12.31 13.12 -0.44
N VAL A 22 -10.99 13.04 -0.24
CA VAL A 22 -10.22 11.81 -0.44
C VAL A 22 -10.68 10.71 0.51
N ALA A 23 -10.92 11.02 1.79
CA ALA A 23 -11.44 10.05 2.76
C ALA A 23 -12.83 9.52 2.34
N PHE A 24 -13.73 10.39 1.88
CA PHE A 24 -15.01 9.97 1.35
C PHE A 24 -14.86 9.08 0.11
N LEU A 25 -13.96 9.43 -0.81
CA LEU A 25 -13.70 8.60 -1.99
C LEU A 25 -13.13 7.23 -1.59
N ILE A 26 -12.18 7.16 -0.66
CA ILE A 26 -11.59 5.89 -0.20
C ILE A 26 -12.64 4.97 0.43
N ILE A 27 -13.66 5.51 1.11
CA ILE A 27 -14.70 4.71 1.77
C ILE A 27 -15.84 4.36 0.80
N ILE A 28 -16.37 5.35 0.08
CA ILE A 28 -17.57 5.20 -0.73
C ILE A 28 -17.25 4.46 -2.03
N PHE A 29 -16.10 4.74 -2.65
CA PHE A 29 -15.79 4.19 -3.97
C PHE A 29 -15.68 2.66 -3.94
N PRO A 30 -14.93 2.02 -3.03
CA PRO A 30 -14.90 0.55 -2.96
C PRO A 30 -16.27 -0.05 -2.64
N LEU A 31 -17.05 0.58 -1.76
CA LEU A 31 -18.37 0.10 -1.37
C LEU A 31 -19.35 0.06 -2.55
N GLU A 32 -19.43 1.16 -3.30
CA GLU A 32 -20.37 1.25 -4.43
C GLU A 32 -19.84 0.53 -5.67
N LEU A 33 -18.53 0.61 -5.94
CA LEU A 33 -17.91 -0.16 -7.02
C LEU A 33 -18.12 -1.65 -6.79
N SER A 34 -18.00 -2.13 -5.54
CA SER A 34 -18.16 -3.54 -5.25
C SER A 34 -19.57 -4.04 -5.54
N LYS A 35 -20.60 -3.27 -5.17
CA LYS A 35 -22.01 -3.58 -5.49
C LYS A 35 -22.24 -3.63 -7.01
N ILE A 36 -21.77 -2.61 -7.73
CA ILE A 36 -21.93 -2.55 -9.19
C ILE A 36 -21.22 -3.73 -9.86
N LEU A 37 -20.02 -4.10 -9.39
CA LEU A 37 -19.28 -5.23 -9.93
C LEU A 37 -19.95 -6.57 -9.61
N LEU A 38 -20.64 -6.72 -8.47
CA LEU A 38 -21.39 -7.94 -8.16
C LEU A 38 -22.59 -8.14 -9.09
N ASP A 39 -23.22 -7.06 -9.55
CA ASP A 39 -24.33 -7.14 -10.52
C ASP A 39 -23.86 -7.64 -11.90
N VAL A 40 -22.61 -7.34 -12.27
CA VAL A 40 -22.02 -7.70 -13.58
C VAL A 40 -21.22 -9.01 -13.53
N ASP A 41 -20.57 -9.29 -12.40
CA ASP A 41 -19.83 -10.52 -12.13
C ASP A 41 -20.22 -11.07 -10.75
N PRO A 42 -21.32 -11.84 -10.68
CA PRO A 42 -21.75 -12.48 -9.44
C PRO A 42 -20.72 -13.49 -8.88
N GLY A 43 -19.76 -13.93 -9.71
CA GLY A 43 -18.65 -14.78 -9.30
C GLY A 43 -17.59 -14.05 -8.48
N GLY A 44 -17.67 -12.72 -8.37
CA GLY A 44 -16.81 -11.90 -7.51
C GLY A 44 -15.36 -11.77 -7.97
N THR A 45 -15.01 -12.24 -9.17
CA THR A 45 -13.65 -12.20 -9.69
C THR A 45 -13.22 -10.76 -9.98
N LEU A 46 -14.08 -9.95 -10.59
CA LEU A 46 -13.81 -8.54 -10.84
C LEU A 46 -13.65 -7.76 -9.54
N ASN A 47 -14.42 -8.11 -8.51
CA ASN A 47 -14.28 -7.52 -7.18
C ASN A 47 -12.93 -7.82 -6.54
N ALA A 48 -12.52 -9.09 -6.56
CA ALA A 48 -11.23 -9.52 -6.03
C ALA A 48 -10.06 -8.80 -6.70
N ILE A 49 -10.17 -8.48 -8.00
CA ILE A 49 -9.10 -7.80 -8.74
C ILE A 49 -9.16 -6.27 -8.58
N LEU A 50 -10.32 -5.67 -8.86
CA LEU A 50 -10.46 -4.21 -9.00
C LEU A 50 -10.74 -3.50 -7.68
N THR A 51 -11.18 -4.22 -6.66
CA THR A 51 -11.46 -3.65 -5.34
C THR A 51 -10.39 -4.12 -4.36
N ASP A 52 -10.31 -5.43 -4.10
CA ASP A 52 -9.44 -5.98 -3.07
C ASP A 52 -7.97 -5.96 -3.48
N GLY A 53 -7.66 -6.48 -4.67
CA GLY A 53 -6.30 -6.53 -5.20
C GLY A 53 -5.70 -5.14 -5.44
N LEU A 54 -6.49 -4.20 -5.98
CA LEU A 54 -6.07 -2.81 -6.11
C LEU A 54 -5.89 -2.14 -4.74
N GLY A 55 -6.78 -2.39 -3.78
CA GLY A 55 -6.67 -1.90 -2.41
C GLY A 55 -5.38 -2.37 -1.73
N GLU A 56 -5.08 -3.66 -1.80
CA GLU A 56 -3.84 -4.24 -1.29
C GLU A 56 -2.63 -3.56 -1.94
N ALA A 57 -2.62 -3.50 -3.27
CA ALA A 57 -1.46 -3.04 -4.00
C ALA A 57 -1.20 -1.55 -3.73
N ILE A 58 -2.22 -0.72 -3.60
CA ILE A 58 -2.05 0.70 -3.27
C ILE A 58 -1.57 0.87 -1.83
N LEU A 59 -2.22 0.22 -0.88
CA LEU A 59 -1.97 0.44 0.55
C LEU A 59 -0.66 -0.21 1.02
N THR A 60 -0.36 -1.43 0.56
CA THR A 60 0.81 -2.17 1.05
C THR A 60 2.05 -1.98 0.18
N ILE A 61 1.92 -1.46 -1.05
CA ILE A 61 3.02 -1.34 -2.01
C ILE A 61 3.14 0.09 -2.53
N GLY A 62 2.09 0.61 -3.17
CA GLY A 62 2.10 1.86 -3.92
C GLY A 62 2.44 3.08 -3.08
N VAL A 63 1.62 3.37 -2.06
CA VAL A 63 1.80 4.53 -1.17
C VAL A 63 3.12 4.46 -0.40
N PRO A 64 3.49 3.34 0.26
CA PRO A 64 4.75 3.27 1.00
C PRO A 64 5.98 3.42 0.11
N LEU A 65 5.98 2.80 -1.07
CA LEU A 65 7.09 2.86 -2.02
C LEU A 65 7.18 4.25 -2.65
N PHE A 66 6.06 4.89 -2.99
CA PHE A 66 6.04 6.28 -3.46
C PHE A 66 6.64 7.21 -2.41
N ALA A 67 6.15 7.15 -1.16
CA ALA A 67 6.64 7.97 -0.06
C ALA A 67 8.13 7.71 0.25
N GLY A 68 8.56 6.46 0.18
CA GLY A 68 9.96 6.07 0.36
C GLY A 68 10.87 6.67 -0.70
N LEU A 69 10.49 6.56 -1.97
CA LEU A 69 11.29 7.05 -3.10
C LEU A 69 11.36 8.57 -3.17
N ILE A 70 10.23 9.26 -2.95
CA ILE A 70 10.14 10.72 -3.13
C ILE A 70 10.58 11.52 -1.90
N TRP A 71 10.29 11.04 -0.67
CA TRP A 71 10.66 11.71 0.57
C TRP A 71 11.93 11.09 1.16
N ASN A 72 11.81 9.95 1.85
CA ASN A 72 12.91 9.25 2.50
C ASN A 72 12.43 7.94 3.14
N LYS A 73 13.38 7.16 3.69
CA LYS A 73 13.11 5.89 4.39
C LYS A 73 12.09 5.99 5.53
N TRP A 74 12.04 7.10 6.27
CA TRP A 74 11.10 7.26 7.38
C TRP A 74 9.70 7.57 6.89
N ALA A 75 9.58 8.42 5.86
CA ALA A 75 8.29 8.68 5.21
C ALA A 75 7.73 7.41 4.59
N GLY A 76 8.55 6.63 3.87
CA GLY A 76 8.15 5.34 3.31
C GLY A 76 7.76 4.32 4.38
N GLY A 77 8.57 4.15 5.42
CA GLY A 77 8.28 3.21 6.51
C GLY A 77 7.05 3.60 7.33
N GLY A 78 6.86 4.89 7.61
CA GLY A 78 5.70 5.42 8.34
C GLY A 78 4.40 5.30 7.52
N ALA A 79 4.45 5.64 6.23
CA ALA A 79 3.33 5.40 5.31
C ALA A 79 3.01 3.90 5.22
N GLY A 80 4.03 3.05 5.14
CA GLY A 80 3.91 1.60 5.21
C GLY A 80 3.21 1.09 6.46
N PHE A 81 3.60 1.60 7.63
CA PHE A 81 2.96 1.23 8.90
C PHE A 81 1.47 1.59 8.91
N LEU A 82 1.12 2.82 8.52
CA LEU A 82 -0.26 3.30 8.53
C LEU A 82 -1.12 2.53 7.51
N CYS A 83 -0.69 2.50 6.25
CA CYS A 83 -1.45 1.86 5.19
C CYS A 83 -1.51 0.33 5.35
N GLY A 84 -0.41 -0.30 5.78
CA GLY A 84 -0.38 -1.72 6.10
C GLY A 84 -1.31 -2.08 7.28
N SER A 85 -1.38 -1.23 8.31
CA SER A 85 -2.31 -1.42 9.44
C SER A 85 -3.76 -1.30 9.00
N ILE A 86 -4.09 -0.31 8.17
CA ILE A 86 -5.43 -0.15 7.60
C ILE A 86 -5.80 -1.37 6.77
N TYR A 87 -4.90 -1.86 5.92
CA TYR A 87 -5.16 -3.04 5.10
C TYR A 87 -5.32 -4.31 5.95
N ALA A 88 -4.48 -4.51 6.98
CA ALA A 88 -4.63 -5.66 7.88
C ALA A 88 -5.97 -5.65 8.62
N LEU A 89 -6.47 -4.47 9.03
CA LEU A 89 -7.80 -4.32 9.62
C LEU A 89 -8.90 -4.63 8.61
N TYR A 90 -8.77 -4.13 7.38
CA TYR A 90 -9.70 -4.43 6.29
C TYR A 90 -9.79 -5.93 6.01
N VAL A 91 -8.65 -6.61 5.86
CA VAL A 91 -8.62 -8.06 5.64
C VAL A 91 -9.32 -8.79 6.78
N ASN A 92 -9.01 -8.45 8.03
CA ASN A 92 -9.68 -9.06 9.18
C ASN A 92 -11.20 -8.86 9.15
N ASP A 93 -11.68 -7.66 8.82
CA ASP A 93 -13.11 -7.35 8.69
C ASP A 93 -13.79 -8.15 7.56
N VAL A 94 -13.15 -8.25 6.37
CA VAL A 94 -13.64 -9.05 5.24
C VAL A 94 -13.73 -10.54 5.60
N TYR A 95 -12.71 -11.08 6.27
CA TYR A 95 -12.73 -12.48 6.73
C TYR A 95 -13.79 -12.72 7.82
N ALA A 96 -14.03 -11.75 8.70
CA ALA A 96 -15.10 -11.82 9.70
C ALA A 96 -16.50 -11.75 9.05
N ALA A 97 -16.69 -10.85 8.08
CA ALA A 97 -17.97 -10.62 7.41
C ALA A 97 -18.37 -11.78 6.47
N SER A 98 -17.40 -12.39 5.79
CA SER A 98 -17.65 -13.46 4.81
C SER A 98 -18.05 -14.81 5.43
N GLN A 99 -18.03 -14.94 6.76
CA GLN A 99 -18.24 -16.21 7.50
C GLN A 99 -17.41 -17.38 6.96
N MET A 100 -16.37 -17.10 6.17
CA MET A 100 -15.67 -18.13 5.40
C MET A 100 -14.97 -19.15 6.30
N PHE A 101 -14.79 -18.84 7.59
CA PHE A 101 -14.30 -19.76 8.61
C PHE A 101 -14.90 -19.41 10.00
N GLN A 102 -15.00 -20.40 10.90
CA GLN A 102 -15.66 -20.29 12.21
C GLN A 102 -15.15 -19.09 13.05
N SER A 103 -16.03 -18.60 13.94
CA SER A 103 -16.18 -17.24 14.48
C SER A 103 -14.98 -16.48 15.08
N ASN A 104 -13.71 -16.92 14.99
CA ASN A 104 -12.58 -16.28 15.68
C ASN A 104 -11.20 -16.44 14.99
N MET A 105 -11.12 -16.75 13.70
CA MET A 105 -9.88 -17.33 13.13
C MET A 105 -8.75 -16.36 12.73
N MET A 106 -9.00 -15.10 12.35
CA MET A 106 -7.88 -14.13 12.15
C MET A 106 -7.38 -13.48 13.44
N ILE A 107 -7.99 -13.81 14.58
CA ILE A 107 -7.59 -13.30 15.89
C ILE A 107 -6.24 -13.90 16.25
N GLY A 108 -5.20 -13.05 16.24
CA GLY A 108 -3.84 -13.46 16.56
C GLY A 108 -3.09 -14.16 15.42
N ASP A 109 -3.59 -14.12 14.18
CA ASP A 109 -2.86 -14.68 13.05
C ASP A 109 -1.67 -13.78 12.64
N ILE A 110 -0.49 -14.39 12.49
CA ILE A 110 0.77 -13.72 12.17
C ILE A 110 0.79 -13.10 10.76
N SER A 111 -0.02 -13.61 9.83
CA SER A 111 -0.16 -13.07 8.48
C SER A 111 -0.67 -11.62 8.47
N ASN A 112 -1.49 -11.22 9.46
CA ASN A 112 -1.93 -9.84 9.62
C ASN A 112 -0.77 -8.92 9.94
N LEU A 113 0.18 -9.37 10.77
CA LEU A 113 1.45 -8.65 10.99
C LEU A 113 2.30 -8.64 9.73
N GLY A 114 2.22 -9.68 8.90
CA GLY A 114 2.81 -9.74 7.57
C GLY A 114 2.47 -8.52 6.73
N PHE A 115 1.18 -8.19 6.61
CA PHE A 115 0.73 -7.04 5.80
C PHE A 115 1.29 -5.71 6.31
N VAL A 116 1.33 -5.53 7.63
CA VAL A 116 1.87 -4.31 8.24
C VAL A 116 3.39 -4.21 8.01
N VAL A 117 4.13 -5.24 8.38
CA VAL A 117 5.59 -5.22 8.36
C VAL A 117 6.12 -5.23 6.92
N SER A 118 5.50 -5.98 6.01
CA SER A 118 5.89 -5.97 4.59
C SER A 118 5.71 -4.58 3.97
N ALA A 119 4.61 -3.88 4.26
CA ALA A 119 4.38 -2.51 3.81
C ALA A 119 5.37 -1.51 4.45
N MET A 120 5.74 -1.68 5.71
CA MET A 120 6.81 -0.88 6.33
C MET A 120 8.16 -1.08 5.64
N LEU A 121 8.53 -2.35 5.44
CA LEU A 121 9.81 -2.73 4.83
C LEU A 121 9.91 -2.20 3.41
N ILE A 122 8.84 -2.28 2.61
CA ILE A 122 8.91 -1.84 1.22
C ILE A 122 9.23 -0.34 1.11
N GLY A 123 8.55 0.50 1.89
CA GLY A 123 8.80 1.94 1.89
C GLY A 123 10.16 2.31 2.49
N PHE A 124 10.53 1.66 3.60
CA PHE A 124 11.80 1.94 4.28
C PHE A 124 13.01 1.52 3.44
N ILE A 125 12.98 0.34 2.81
CA ILE A 125 14.07 -0.15 1.96
C ILE A 125 14.19 0.72 0.71
N ALA A 126 13.07 1.03 0.04
CA ALA A 126 13.10 1.86 -1.16
C ALA A 126 13.70 3.23 -0.88
N GLY A 127 13.29 3.90 0.21
CA GLY A 127 13.88 5.19 0.59
C GLY A 127 15.33 5.10 1.04
N SER A 128 15.72 4.01 1.71
CA SER A 128 17.11 3.80 2.15
C SER A 128 18.06 3.59 0.99
N LEU A 129 17.65 2.84 -0.04
CA LEU A 129 18.43 2.57 -1.23
C LEU A 129 18.43 3.77 -2.20
N ASN A 130 17.29 4.47 -2.33
CA ASN A 130 17.18 5.63 -3.22
C ASN A 130 17.99 6.84 -2.73
N ARG A 131 18.05 7.06 -1.40
CA ARG A 131 18.73 8.21 -0.76
C ARG A 131 18.38 9.56 -1.42
N GLY A 132 17.12 9.78 -1.76
CA GLY A 132 16.65 11.02 -2.37
C GLY A 132 17.15 11.28 -3.79
N SER A 133 17.61 10.25 -4.51
CA SER A 133 18.01 10.39 -5.91
C SER A 133 16.80 10.40 -6.85
N PHE A 134 16.81 11.29 -7.84
CA PHE A 134 15.80 11.34 -8.92
C PHE A 134 16.22 10.57 -10.18
N SER A 135 17.29 9.78 -10.12
CA SER A 135 17.64 8.90 -11.23
C SER A 135 16.63 7.76 -11.33
N PHE A 136 15.87 7.70 -12.43
CA PHE A 136 14.89 6.64 -12.68
C PHE A 136 15.49 5.24 -12.47
N ARG A 137 16.71 5.00 -12.98
CA ARG A 137 17.41 3.72 -12.82
C ARG A 137 17.59 3.34 -11.35
N ARG A 138 17.95 4.29 -10.50
CA ARG A 138 18.16 4.04 -9.07
C ARG A 138 16.85 3.81 -8.34
N MET A 139 15.81 4.58 -8.66
CA MET A 139 14.48 4.38 -8.11
C MET A 139 13.92 3.01 -8.48
N LEU A 140 14.06 2.60 -9.74
CA LEU A 140 13.65 1.28 -10.22
C LEU A 140 14.34 0.15 -9.46
N ILE A 141 15.67 0.19 -9.32
CA ILE A 141 16.41 -0.85 -8.59
C ILE A 141 16.00 -0.87 -7.11
N ALA A 142 15.91 0.30 -6.48
CA ALA A 142 15.49 0.41 -5.07
C ALA A 142 14.08 -0.16 -4.86
N ALA A 143 13.16 0.14 -5.77
CA ALA A 143 11.78 -0.33 -5.74
C ALA A 143 11.67 -1.85 -5.92
N LEU A 144 12.38 -2.41 -6.91
CA LEU A 144 12.37 -3.86 -7.16
C LEU A 144 12.99 -4.64 -6.01
N VAL A 145 14.12 -4.17 -5.45
CA VAL A 145 14.75 -4.82 -4.28
C VAL A 145 13.82 -4.76 -3.07
N ALA A 146 13.21 -3.60 -2.82
CA ALA A 146 12.23 -3.45 -1.73
C ALA A 146 11.04 -4.38 -1.92
N GLY A 147 10.45 -4.42 -3.11
CA GLY A 147 9.31 -5.28 -3.44
C GLY A 147 9.62 -6.77 -3.25
N MET A 148 10.80 -7.23 -3.67
CA MET A 148 11.24 -8.61 -3.47
C MET A 148 11.39 -8.97 -1.99
N ILE A 149 12.09 -8.15 -1.21
CA ILE A 149 12.32 -8.42 0.23
C ILE A 149 10.99 -8.39 0.99
N ALA A 150 10.16 -7.37 0.76
CA ALA A 150 8.85 -7.26 1.40
C ALA A 150 7.91 -8.40 1.00
N GLY A 151 7.93 -8.82 -0.27
CA GLY A 151 7.11 -9.93 -0.75
C GLY A 151 7.53 -11.27 -0.17
N LEU A 152 8.83 -11.54 -0.08
CA LEU A 152 9.34 -12.75 0.60
C LEU A 152 8.97 -12.75 2.09
N PHE A 153 8.99 -11.59 2.74
CA PHE A 153 8.54 -11.46 4.13
C PHE A 153 7.05 -11.77 4.27
N GLN A 154 6.20 -11.22 3.39
CA GLN A 154 4.76 -11.52 3.37
C GLN A 154 4.52 -13.02 3.17
N LEU A 155 5.17 -13.62 2.18
CA LEU A 155 5.11 -15.05 1.91
C LEU A 155 5.48 -15.87 3.14
N TRP A 156 6.58 -15.52 3.80
CA TRP A 156 7.03 -16.19 5.02
C TRP A 156 5.99 -16.11 6.15
N THR A 157 5.43 -14.93 6.41
CA THR A 157 4.36 -14.79 7.43
C THR A 157 3.10 -15.57 7.07
N GLY A 158 2.73 -15.63 5.79
CA GLY A 158 1.60 -16.43 5.32
C GLY A 158 1.82 -17.93 5.47
N LEU A 159 3.06 -18.41 5.31
CA LEU A 159 3.42 -19.83 5.56
C LEU A 159 3.39 -20.19 7.06
N LEU A 160 3.61 -19.22 7.94
CA LEU A 160 3.53 -19.41 9.40
C LEU A 160 2.11 -19.25 9.96
N SER A 161 1.14 -18.86 9.13
CA SER A 161 -0.25 -18.65 9.53
C SER A 161 -0.88 -19.95 10.06
N PRO A 162 -1.35 -19.98 11.32
CA PRO A 162 -2.02 -21.16 11.88
C PRO A 162 -3.32 -21.53 11.17
N ILE A 163 -3.97 -20.58 10.47
CA ILE A 163 -5.19 -20.84 9.70
C ILE A 163 -4.93 -21.26 8.26
N GLY A 164 -3.66 -21.42 7.88
CA GLY A 164 -3.28 -21.91 6.57
C GLY A 164 -3.57 -20.91 5.45
N MET A 165 -3.24 -19.63 5.63
CA MET A 165 -3.39 -18.61 4.58
C MET A 165 -2.66 -18.97 3.27
N ILE A 166 -1.63 -19.82 3.34
CA ILE A 166 -0.92 -20.32 2.17
C ILE A 166 -1.00 -21.85 2.16
N THR A 167 -1.71 -22.39 1.17
CA THR A 167 -1.84 -23.83 0.93
C THR A 167 -1.06 -24.29 -0.29
N ASP A 168 -0.87 -23.42 -1.29
CA ASP A 168 -0.06 -23.65 -2.49
C ASP A 168 1.09 -22.62 -2.55
N ILE A 169 2.32 -23.09 -2.27
CA ILE A 169 3.48 -22.20 -2.17
C ILE A 169 3.83 -21.55 -3.51
N PRO A 170 4.01 -22.28 -4.63
CA PRO A 170 4.26 -21.64 -5.92
C PRO A 170 3.21 -20.62 -6.33
N TYR A 171 1.92 -20.95 -6.16
CA TYR A 171 0.83 -20.05 -6.55
C TYR A 171 0.78 -18.80 -5.67
N SER A 172 0.85 -18.96 -4.34
CA SER A 172 0.83 -17.81 -3.42
C SER A 172 2.07 -16.93 -3.56
N ALA A 173 3.26 -17.52 -3.80
CA ALA A 173 4.47 -16.75 -4.07
C ALA A 173 4.31 -15.88 -5.33
N PHE A 174 3.71 -16.42 -6.39
CA PHE A 174 3.41 -15.68 -7.61
C PHE A 174 2.46 -14.51 -7.34
N LEU A 175 1.34 -14.75 -6.65
CA LEU A 175 0.36 -13.72 -6.32
C LEU A 175 0.91 -12.62 -5.40
N ILE A 176 1.83 -12.96 -4.50
CA ILE A 176 2.43 -11.98 -3.58
C ILE A 176 3.52 -11.16 -4.29
N LEU A 177 4.38 -11.80 -5.07
CA LEU A 177 5.55 -11.16 -5.66
C LEU A 177 5.21 -10.38 -6.93
N LEU A 178 4.30 -10.88 -7.78
CA LEU A 178 4.01 -10.25 -9.07
C LEU A 178 3.49 -8.80 -8.92
N PRO A 179 2.50 -8.49 -8.06
CA PRO A 179 2.07 -7.11 -7.87
C PRO A 179 3.20 -6.21 -7.35
N ARG A 180 4.05 -6.72 -6.46
CA ARG A 180 5.19 -5.97 -5.91
C ARG A 180 6.23 -5.64 -6.98
N LEU A 181 6.42 -6.51 -7.96
CA LEU A 181 7.26 -6.25 -9.13
C LEU A 181 6.61 -5.24 -10.08
N ILE A 182 5.33 -5.41 -10.40
CA ILE A 182 4.58 -4.50 -11.27
C ILE A 182 4.58 -3.08 -10.70
N TYR A 183 4.20 -2.92 -9.43
CA TYR A 183 4.21 -1.61 -8.76
C TYR A 183 5.63 -1.11 -8.49
N GLY A 184 6.60 -2.01 -8.33
CA GLY A 184 8.02 -1.68 -8.31
C GLY A 184 8.53 -1.04 -9.60
N ILE A 185 7.84 -1.23 -10.72
CA ILE A 185 8.10 -0.56 -12.00
C ILE A 185 7.24 0.71 -12.15
N ILE A 186 5.95 0.60 -11.85
CA ILE A 186 4.97 1.68 -12.06
C ILE A 186 5.26 2.90 -11.18
N ILE A 187 5.57 2.70 -9.90
CA ILE A 187 5.70 3.81 -8.96
C ILE A 187 6.94 4.68 -9.24
N PRO A 188 8.14 4.13 -9.56
CA PRO A 188 9.25 4.95 -10.03
C PRO A 188 8.90 5.86 -11.21
N ILE A 189 8.02 5.44 -12.12
CA ILE A 189 7.53 6.27 -13.23
C ILE A 189 6.76 7.47 -12.67
N PHE A 190 5.78 7.22 -11.79
CA PHE A 190 5.02 8.29 -11.13
C PHE A 190 5.91 9.25 -10.33
N VAL A 191 6.85 8.73 -9.53
CA VAL A 191 7.77 9.56 -8.75
C VAL A 191 8.64 10.43 -9.66
N THR A 192 9.08 9.89 -10.81
CA THR A 192 9.85 10.66 -11.80
C THR A 192 9.02 11.80 -12.37
N VAL A 193 7.76 11.53 -12.74
CA VAL A 193 6.83 12.55 -13.25
C VAL A 193 6.58 13.63 -12.20
N PHE A 194 6.35 13.26 -10.94
CA PHE A 194 6.20 14.23 -9.84
C PHE A 194 7.47 15.05 -9.60
N GLY A 195 8.64 14.45 -9.82
CA GLY A 195 9.92 15.13 -9.82
C GLY A 195 10.03 16.21 -10.91
N TRP A 196 9.45 16.00 -12.10
CA TRP A 196 9.45 17.01 -13.17
C TRP A 196 8.58 18.23 -12.86
N PHE A 197 7.57 18.09 -12.01
CA PHE A 197 6.66 19.17 -11.62
C PHE A 197 7.05 19.86 -10.30
N ASP A 198 8.26 19.61 -9.78
CA ASP A 198 8.74 20.13 -8.49
C ASP A 198 7.82 19.82 -7.30
N ILE A 199 7.00 18.77 -7.39
CA ILE A 199 6.11 18.29 -6.32
C ILE A 199 6.90 17.39 -5.34
N THR A 200 8.16 17.74 -5.11
CA THR A 200 9.06 17.00 -4.24
C THR A 200 9.39 17.85 -3.01
N PRO A 201 9.62 17.23 -1.83
CA PRO A 201 10.14 17.97 -0.70
C PRO A 201 11.45 18.63 -1.13
N LYS A 202 11.48 19.97 -1.19
CA LYS A 202 12.70 20.74 -1.48
C LYS A 202 13.83 20.20 -0.61
N GLN A 203 14.80 19.53 -1.23
CA GLN A 203 16.07 19.21 -0.59
C GLN A 203 16.73 20.56 -0.30
N ARG A 204 16.54 21.08 0.91
CA ARG A 204 17.38 22.16 1.42
C ARG A 204 18.77 21.54 1.57
N THR A 205 19.61 21.80 0.59
CA THR A 205 21.07 21.64 0.66
C THR A 205 21.60 22.26 1.93
#